data_AF-A0A2V9RMK8-F1
#
_entry.id   AF-A0A2V9RMK8-F1
#
_cell.length_a   1.000
_cell.length_b   1.000
_cell.length_c   1.000
_cell.angle_alpha   90.00
_cell.angle_beta   90.00
_cell.angle_gamma   90.00
#
_symmetry.space_group_name_H-M   'P 1'
#
loop_
_entity.id
_entity.type
_entity.pdbx_description
1 polymer ?
#
loop_
_entity_poly.entity_id
_entity_poly.type
_entity_poly.pdbx_seq_one_letter_code
_entity_poly.pdbx_strand_id
1 'polypeptide(L)'
;MWLDSWCRAPPEQQTTTVLENVAVIASGQRLEKTAGGEPQTSPVITLLVSPDDAQKLTLATTQGKIQLALRNPLDTKSSELDAAKMDALYKYKPAAAPAKTRVVTKRIVAQAPPIKGPYQVEVYRGEKKDVNNFEDDK
;
A
#
# COMPACT_ATOMS: atom_id res chain seq x y z
N MET A 1 -36.45 -12.04 -8.81
CA MET A 1 -35.37 -11.05 -9.03
C MET A 1 -35.34 -10.07 -7.86
N TRP A 2 -35.15 -10.56 -6.62
CA TRP A 2 -35.20 -9.73 -5.40
C TRP A 2 -34.34 -10.27 -4.23
N LEU A 3 -33.66 -11.41 -4.38
CA LEU A 3 -32.92 -12.05 -3.27
C LEU A 3 -31.42 -11.73 -3.20
N ASP A 4 -30.81 -11.12 -4.23
CA ASP A 4 -29.35 -10.93 -4.28
C ASP A 4 -28.84 -9.65 -3.59
N SER A 5 -29.73 -8.75 -3.15
CA SER A 5 -29.31 -7.45 -2.59
C SER A 5 -28.90 -7.47 -1.10
N TRP A 6 -28.98 -8.63 -0.43
CA TRP A 6 -28.82 -8.73 1.02
C TRP A 6 -27.41 -9.11 1.52
N CYS A 7 -26.46 -9.39 0.62
CA CYS A 7 -25.08 -9.73 0.97
C CYS A 7 -24.06 -8.63 0.58
N ARG A 8 -24.42 -7.35 0.72
CA ARG A 8 -23.42 -6.27 0.65
C ARG A 8 -22.81 -6.10 2.04
N ALA A 9 -21.59 -6.61 2.24
CA ALA A 9 -20.82 -6.30 3.44
C ALA A 9 -20.71 -4.76 3.61
N PRO A 10 -20.88 -4.23 4.84
CA PRO A 10 -20.77 -2.79 5.06
C PRO A 10 -19.36 -2.31 4.67
N PRO A 11 -19.23 -1.07 4.16
CA PRO A 11 -17.91 -0.51 3.84
C PRO A 11 -17.03 -0.54 5.10
N GLU A 12 -15.88 -1.21 5.00
CA GLU A 12 -14.92 -1.29 6.09
C GLU A 12 -14.45 0.12 6.46
N GLN A 13 -14.76 0.56 7.68
CA GLN A 13 -14.29 1.84 8.19
C GLN A 13 -12.82 1.73 8.57
N GLN A 14 -12.01 2.60 7.98
CA GLN A 14 -10.59 2.73 8.26
C GLN A 14 -10.24 4.19 8.54
N THR A 15 -9.31 4.40 9.46
CA THR A 15 -8.77 5.72 9.80
C THR A 15 -7.29 5.73 9.49
N THR A 16 -6.81 6.75 8.78
CA THR A 16 -5.39 6.92 8.48
C THR A 16 -4.92 8.29 8.94
N THR A 17 -3.66 8.37 9.36
CA THR A 17 -3.02 9.62 9.72
C THR A 17 -2.51 10.28 8.45
N VAL A 18 -3.07 11.45 8.12
CA VAL A 18 -2.69 12.19 6.91
C VAL A 18 -1.45 13.05 7.16
N LEU A 19 -1.41 13.72 8.32
CA LEU A 19 -0.29 14.56 8.75
C LEU A 19 0.01 14.34 10.22
N GLU A 20 1.27 14.51 10.58
CA GLU A 20 1.78 14.47 11.95
C GLU A 20 2.56 15.74 12.26
N ASN A 21 2.69 16.06 13.55
CA ASN A 21 3.56 17.13 14.04
C ASN A 21 3.30 18.51 13.38
N VAL A 22 2.03 18.85 13.21
CA VAL A 22 1.61 20.16 12.68
C VAL A 22 1.41 21.14 13.85
N ALA A 23 2.03 22.31 13.77
CA ALA A 23 1.91 23.32 14.82
C ALA A 23 0.53 24.01 14.76
N VAL A 24 -0.15 24.03 15.90
CA VAL A 24 -1.40 24.78 16.10
C VAL A 24 -1.03 26.16 16.63
N ILE A 25 -1.43 27.21 15.91
CA ILE A 25 -1.15 28.60 16.31
C ILE A 25 -2.36 29.28 16.93
N ALA A 26 -3.57 28.79 16.66
CA ALA A 26 -4.79 29.24 17.30
C ALA A 26 -5.86 28.15 17.32
N SER A 27 -6.63 28.11 18.40
CA SER A 27 -7.83 27.28 18.54
C SER A 27 -8.95 28.12 19.13
N GLY A 28 -10.16 27.88 18.67
CA GLY A 28 -11.33 28.63 19.10
C GLY A 28 -12.62 27.97 18.67
N GLN A 29 -13.72 28.68 18.86
CA GLN A 29 -15.04 28.24 18.48
C GLN A 29 -15.76 29.40 17.77
N ARG A 30 -16.50 29.08 16.72
CA ARG A 30 -17.33 30.01 15.98
C ARG A 30 -18.79 29.71 16.28
N LEU A 31 -19.54 30.74 16.66
CA LEU A 31 -20.98 30.64 16.80
C LEU A 31 -21.61 30.87 15.43
N GLU A 32 -22.29 29.86 14.92
CA GLU A 32 -23.02 29.91 13.66
C GLU A 32 -24.51 29.79 13.96
N LYS A 33 -25.32 30.63 13.31
CA LYS A 33 -26.78 30.49 13.38
C LYS A 33 -27.19 29.47 12.33
N THR A 34 -27.73 28.34 12.77
CA THR A 34 -28.34 27.35 11.87
C THR A 34 -29.63 27.92 11.29
N ALA A 35 -30.09 27.40 10.13
CA ALA A 35 -31.31 27.85 9.47
C ALA A 35 -32.57 27.82 10.38
N GLY A 36 -32.57 26.98 11.42
CA GLY A 36 -33.59 26.91 12.47
C GLY A 36 -33.48 27.96 13.58
N GLY A 37 -32.52 28.88 13.53
CA GLY A 37 -32.34 29.97 14.49
C GLY A 37 -31.58 29.59 15.77
N GLU A 38 -31.32 28.31 16.01
CA GLU A 38 -30.53 27.85 17.16
C GLU A 38 -29.03 28.14 16.95
N PRO A 39 -28.32 28.61 18.00
CA PRO A 39 -26.88 28.80 17.96
C PRO A 39 -26.15 27.46 17.94
N GLN A 40 -25.31 27.25 16.93
CA GLN A 40 -24.42 26.09 16.81
C GLN A 40 -22.97 26.53 16.98
N THR A 41 -22.24 25.86 17.88
CA THR A 41 -20.84 26.14 18.12
C THR A 41 -19.96 25.20 17.30
N SER A 42 -19.19 25.75 16.37
CA SER A 42 -18.28 24.99 15.48
C SER A 42 -16.82 25.25 15.88
N PRO A 43 -15.99 24.23 16.14
CA PRO A 43 -14.58 24.42 16.47
C PRO A 43 -13.80 24.95 15.27
N VAL A 44 -12.93 25.93 15.49
CA VAL A 44 -12.02 26.50 14.48
C VAL A 44 -10.59 26.33 14.96
N ILE A 45 -9.76 25.71 14.13
CA ILE A 45 -8.33 25.49 14.40
C ILE A 45 -7.52 26.12 13.27
N THR A 46 -6.46 26.85 13.63
CA THR A 46 -5.52 27.45 12.68
C THR A 46 -4.17 26.75 12.80
N LEU A 47 -3.69 26.22 11.67
CA LEU A 47 -2.50 25.38 11.57
C LEU A 47 -1.39 26.09 10.78
N LEU A 48 -0.14 25.88 11.18
CA LEU A 48 1.03 26.24 10.39
C LEU A 48 1.46 25.02 9.56
N VAL A 49 1.26 25.08 8.24
CA VAL A 49 1.51 23.98 7.30
C VAL A 49 2.29 24.46 6.07
N SER A 50 2.99 23.53 5.42
CA SER A 50 3.58 23.74 4.10
C SER A 50 2.51 23.73 2.99
N PRO A 51 2.76 24.32 1.80
CA PRO A 51 1.82 24.25 0.68
C PRO A 51 1.46 22.82 0.25
N ASP A 52 2.44 21.92 0.24
CA ASP A 52 2.23 20.50 -0.11
C ASP A 52 1.33 19.79 0.91
N ASP A 53 1.49 20.09 2.20
CA ASP A 53 0.66 19.52 3.26
C ASP A 53 -0.77 20.11 3.27
N ALA A 54 -0.92 21.38 2.92
CA ALA A 54 -2.22 22.03 2.79
C ALA A 54 -3.07 21.37 1.69
N GLN A 55 -2.44 20.94 0.58
CA GLN A 55 -3.13 20.20 -0.48
C GLN A 55 -3.64 18.85 0.02
N LYS A 56 -2.82 18.09 0.75
CA LYS A 56 -3.22 16.80 1.36
C LYS A 56 -4.37 16.98 2.36
N LEU A 57 -4.30 18.00 3.22
CA LEU A 57 -5.38 18.32 4.17
C LEU A 57 -6.69 18.66 3.48
N THR A 58 -6.62 19.47 2.42
CA THR A 58 -7.80 19.84 1.65
C THR A 58 -8.45 18.60 1.04
N LEU A 59 -7.66 17.73 0.40
CA LEU A 59 -8.15 16.46 -0.14
C LEU A 59 -8.81 15.59 0.94
N ALA A 60 -8.14 15.41 2.08
CA ALA A 60 -8.68 14.65 3.21
C ALA A 60 -10.01 15.22 3.73
N THR A 61 -10.14 16.56 3.77
CA THR A 61 -11.35 17.26 4.23
C THR A 61 -12.52 17.04 3.27
N THR A 62 -12.24 16.99 1.97
CA THR A 62 -13.29 16.71 0.95
C THR A 62 -13.75 15.26 0.95
N GLN A 63 -12.88 14.32 1.34
CA GLN A 63 -13.18 12.90 1.28
C GLN A 63 -13.91 12.37 2.52
N GLY A 64 -13.78 13.04 3.67
CA GLY A 64 -14.43 12.58 4.89
C GLY A 64 -14.23 13.47 6.10
N LYS A 65 -14.33 12.86 7.28
CA LYS A 65 -14.19 13.54 8.57
C LYS A 65 -12.74 13.49 9.03
N ILE A 66 -12.17 14.66 9.29
CA ILE A 66 -10.86 14.78 9.93
C ILE A 66 -11.05 14.92 11.44
N GLN A 67 -10.18 14.24 12.19
CA GLN A 67 -10.03 14.44 13.61
C GLN A 67 -8.58 14.84 13.90
N LEU A 68 -8.40 15.71 14.88
CA LEU A 68 -7.10 16.23 15.29
C LEU A 68 -6.87 15.83 16.75
N ALA A 69 -5.65 15.40 17.06
CA ALA A 69 -5.20 15.10 18.40
C ALA A 69 -3.97 15.96 18.72
N LEU A 70 -3.99 16.66 19.86
CA LEU A 70 -2.85 17.45 20.30
C LEU A 70 -1.76 16.53 20.86
N ARG A 71 -0.54 16.69 20.35
CA ARG A 71 0.65 16.00 20.84
C ARG A 71 1.39 16.84 21.86
N ASN A 72 2.24 16.18 22.65
CA ASN A 72 3.21 16.88 23.50
C ASN A 72 4.14 17.72 22.62
N PRO A 73 4.34 19.03 22.91
CA PRO A 73 5.22 19.88 22.11
C PRO A 73 6.69 19.42 22.06
N LEU A 74 7.15 18.58 23.00
CA LEU A 74 8.50 18.01 22.98
C LEU A 74 8.60 16.72 22.15
N ASP A 75 7.48 16.17 21.67
CA ASP A 75 7.44 14.94 20.90
C ASP A 75 7.45 15.23 19.39
N THR A 76 8.66 15.35 18.84
CA THR A 76 8.90 15.67 17.43
C THR A 76 9.07 14.44 16.54
N LYS A 77 8.86 13.23 17.08
CA LYS A 77 9.00 12.00 16.31
C LYS A 77 7.81 11.87 15.36
N SER A 78 8.09 11.60 14.09
CA SER A 78 7.09 11.13 13.11
C SER A 78 7.26 9.64 12.91
N SER A 79 6.16 8.92 12.76
CA SER A 79 6.15 7.48 12.52
C SER A 79 5.23 7.17 11.34
N GLU A 80 5.66 6.26 10.49
CA GLU A 80 4.76 5.71 9.48
C GLU A 80 3.72 4.84 10.18
N LEU A 81 2.46 5.28 10.12
CA LEU A 81 1.33 4.60 10.73
C LEU A 81 0.49 3.93 9.66
N ASP A 82 0.24 2.63 9.83
CA ASP A 82 -0.73 1.92 9.01
C ASP A 82 -2.17 2.39 9.30
N ALA A 83 -3.06 2.21 8.31
CA ALA A 83 -4.46 2.52 8.49
C ALA A 83 -5.08 1.64 9.60
N ALA A 84 -5.66 2.29 10.61
CA ALA A 84 -6.37 1.64 11.68
C ALA A 84 -7.73 1.11 11.18
N LYS A 85 -7.98 -0.18 11.37
CA LYS A 85 -9.24 -0.85 11.03
C LYS A 85 -9.97 -1.31 12.30
N MET A 86 -11.27 -1.56 12.19
CA MET A 86 -12.08 -2.02 13.32
C MET A 86 -11.54 -3.29 13.99
N ASP A 87 -10.99 -4.22 13.20
CA ASP A 87 -10.38 -5.45 13.72
C ASP A 87 -9.15 -5.22 14.62
N ALA A 88 -8.45 -4.10 14.44
CA ALA A 88 -7.30 -3.74 15.27
C ALA A 88 -7.70 -3.12 16.61
N LEU A 89 -8.93 -2.58 16.72
CA LEU A 89 -9.43 -1.91 17.93
C LEU A 89 -9.82 -2.91 19.02
N TYR A 90 -10.45 -4.01 18.61
CA TYR A 90 -10.82 -5.09 19.52
C TYR A 90 -9.71 -6.12 19.51
N LYS A 91 -9.22 -6.53 20.69
CA LYS A 91 -8.23 -7.62 20.84
C LYS A 91 -8.85 -8.99 20.52
N TYR A 92 -9.57 -9.10 19.42
CA TYR A 92 -10.01 -10.35 18.86
C TYR A 92 -8.82 -10.90 18.08
N LYS A 93 -8.27 -12.03 18.54
CA LYS A 93 -7.39 -12.85 17.70
C LYS A 93 -8.32 -13.71 16.84
N PRO A 94 -8.61 -13.36 15.57
CA PRO A 94 -9.18 -14.35 14.69
C PRO A 94 -8.20 -15.53 14.64
N ALA A 95 -8.72 -16.74 14.83
CA ALA A 95 -7.94 -17.94 14.60
C ALA A 95 -7.33 -17.83 13.21
N ALA A 96 -6.01 -17.92 13.10
CA ALA A 96 -5.30 -17.78 11.84
C ALA A 96 -6.01 -18.62 10.79
N ALA A 97 -6.55 -17.97 9.76
CA ALA A 97 -7.08 -18.69 8.62
C ALA A 97 -5.99 -19.67 8.17
N PRO A 98 -6.32 -20.96 7.96
CA PRO A 98 -5.30 -21.94 7.62
C PRO A 98 -4.56 -21.37 6.41
N ALA A 99 -3.24 -21.18 6.57
CA ALA A 99 -2.39 -20.75 5.48
C ALA A 99 -2.73 -21.68 4.34
N LYS A 100 -3.33 -21.14 3.27
CA LYS A 100 -3.54 -21.93 2.06
C LYS A 100 -2.14 -22.33 1.66
N THR A 101 -1.79 -23.58 1.93
CA THR A 101 -0.51 -24.15 1.56
C THR A 101 -0.42 -23.88 0.07
N ARG A 102 0.39 -22.89 -0.30
CA ARG A 102 0.67 -22.62 -1.70
C ARG A 102 1.34 -23.90 -2.12
N VAL A 103 0.59 -24.75 -2.82
CA VAL A 103 1.15 -25.92 -3.47
C VAL A 103 2.19 -25.31 -4.38
N VAL A 104 3.44 -25.38 -3.95
CA VAL A 104 4.57 -25.20 -4.84
C VAL A 104 4.44 -26.42 -5.72
N THR A 105 3.66 -26.27 -6.80
CA THR A 105 3.88 -27.07 -7.98
C THR A 105 5.33 -26.81 -8.29
N LYS A 106 6.19 -27.75 -7.89
CA LYS A 106 7.54 -27.85 -8.44
C LYS A 106 7.28 -27.80 -9.93
N ARG A 107 7.57 -26.65 -10.53
CA ARG A 107 7.63 -26.55 -11.96
C ARG A 107 8.74 -27.53 -12.29
N ILE A 108 8.34 -28.73 -12.69
CA ILE A 108 9.24 -29.60 -13.42
C ILE A 108 9.51 -28.75 -14.65
N VAL A 109 10.63 -28.05 -14.60
CA VAL A 109 11.26 -27.54 -15.80
C VAL A 109 11.51 -28.84 -16.54
N ALA A 110 10.60 -29.18 -17.46
CA ALA A 110 10.94 -30.11 -18.52
C ALA A 110 12.22 -29.51 -19.09
N GLN A 111 13.35 -30.15 -18.81
CA GLN A 111 14.61 -29.76 -19.39
C GLN A 111 14.30 -29.69 -20.88
N ALA A 112 14.40 -28.48 -21.43
CA ALA A 112 14.34 -28.31 -22.86
C ALA A 112 15.35 -29.32 -23.44
N PRO A 113 14.96 -30.14 -24.44
CA PRO A 113 15.91 -31.05 -25.05
C PRO A 113 17.15 -30.23 -25.45
N PRO A 114 18.37 -30.72 -25.14
CA PRO A 114 19.57 -29.95 -25.39
C PRO A 114 19.60 -29.56 -26.86
N ILE A 115 19.69 -28.25 -27.08
CA ILE A 115 19.85 -27.65 -28.40
C ILE A 115 21.11 -28.29 -29.00
N LYS A 116 20.95 -28.97 -30.14
CA LYS A 116 22.06 -29.55 -30.88
C LYS A 116 23.00 -28.41 -31.27
N GLY A 117 24.19 -28.36 -30.66
CA GLY A 117 25.24 -27.41 -31.01
C GLY A 117 25.81 -27.67 -32.42
N PRO A 118 26.57 -26.72 -32.98
CA PRO A 118 27.04 -26.78 -34.36
C PRO A 118 28.06 -27.90 -34.60
N TYR A 119 28.10 -28.37 -35.85
CA TYR A 119 28.81 -29.55 -36.32
C TYR A 119 30.34 -29.42 -36.19
N GLN A 120 30.99 -30.43 -35.59
CA GLN A 120 32.44 -30.59 -35.59
C GLN A 120 32.87 -31.38 -36.83
N VAL A 121 33.82 -30.84 -37.61
CA VAL A 121 34.42 -31.52 -38.75
C VAL A 121 35.83 -31.98 -38.35
N GLU A 122 36.00 -33.27 -38.09
CA GLU A 122 37.33 -33.87 -37.91
C GLU A 122 37.95 -34.19 -39.27
N VAL A 123 39.03 -33.49 -39.64
CA VAL A 123 39.79 -33.80 -40.87
C VAL A 123 41.00 -34.64 -40.51
N TYR A 124 40.98 -35.90 -40.95
CA TYR A 124 42.08 -36.83 -40.78
C TYR A 124 43.06 -36.70 -41.96
N ARG A 125 44.31 -36.28 -41.71
CA ARG A 125 45.43 -36.46 -42.65
C ARG A 125 46.48 -37.37 -42.01
N GLY A 126 46.30 -38.68 -42.19
CA GLY A 126 47.22 -39.70 -41.67
C GLY A 126 47.19 -39.81 -40.14
N GLU A 127 48.35 -40.05 -39.52
CA GLU A 127 48.47 -40.46 -38.10
C GLU A 127 48.48 -39.31 -37.07
N LYS A 128 48.01 -38.10 -37.41
CA LYS A 128 47.90 -36.99 -36.44
C LYS A 128 46.56 -36.28 -36.56
N LYS A 129 45.85 -36.12 -35.42
CA LYS A 129 44.61 -35.34 -35.26
C LYS A 129 44.95 -33.89 -34.91
N ASP A 130 44.30 -32.94 -35.57
CA ASP A 130 44.29 -31.52 -35.20
C ASP A 130 42.84 -31.02 -35.23
N VAL A 131 42.40 -30.30 -34.19
CA VAL A 131 41.00 -29.91 -33.95
C VAL A 131 40.91 -28.39 -33.90
N ASN A 132 40.26 -27.79 -34.90
CA ASN A 132 39.93 -26.36 -34.89
C ASN A 132 38.43 -26.16 -34.76
N ASN A 133 38.06 -25.31 -33.80
CA ASN A 133 36.69 -24.91 -33.51
C ASN A 133 36.34 -23.68 -34.35
N PHE A 134 35.34 -23.77 -35.22
CA PHE A 134 34.81 -22.62 -35.97
C PHE A 134 33.37 -22.37 -35.52
N GLU A 135 33.14 -21.21 -34.93
CA GLU A 135 31.82 -20.61 -34.74
C GLU A 135 31.71 -19.46 -35.74
N ASP A 136 30.69 -19.46 -36.61
CA ASP A 136 30.34 -18.28 -37.41
C ASP A 136 28.81 -18.14 -37.48
N ASP A 137 28.32 -17.37 -36.51
CA ASP A 137 27.55 -16.13 -36.67
C ASP A 137 26.76 -15.94 -37.99
N LYS A 138 25.42 -16.02 -37.91
CA LYS A 138 24.47 -15.00 -38.40
C LYS A 138 23.04 -15.25 -37.92
#